data_AF-A0A5A7N8N3-F1
#
_entry.id   AF-A0A5A7N8N3-F1
#
_cell.length_a   1.000
_cell.length_b   1.000
_cell.length_c   1.000
_cell.angle_alpha   90.00
_cell.angle_beta   90.00
_cell.angle_gamma   90.00
#
_symmetry.space_group_name_H-M   'P 1'
#
loop_
_entity.id
_entity.type
_entity.pdbx_description
1 polymer ?
#
loop_
_entity_poly.entity_id
_entity_poly.type
_entity_poly.pdbx_seq_one_letter_code
_entity_poly.pdbx_strand_id
1 'polypeptide(L)' 'MTSADDRIPQEWRDDLVEAIMIHAAFDGWTWAAMNRAGTELGLTQGFVRLVFPGGPLEAIDHMMRRLIA' A
#
# COMPACT_ATOMS: atom_id res chain seq x y z
N MET A 1 -17.14 15.08 -4.63
CA MET A 1 -15.80 14.54 -4.31
C MET A 1 -16.01 13.15 -3.73
N THR A 2 -16.31 12.18 -4.59
CA THR A 2 -16.55 10.79 -4.16
C THR A 2 -15.99 9.91 -5.26
N SER A 3 -14.80 9.34 -5.04
CA SER A 3 -14.09 8.37 -5.89
C SER A 3 -12.66 8.27 -5.30
N ALA A 4 -12.12 7.16 -4.81
CA ALA A 4 -12.47 5.74 -4.90
C ALA A 4 -12.79 5.13 -3.52
N ASP A 5 -13.95 4.49 -3.42
CA ASP A 5 -14.49 3.68 -2.32
C ASP A 5 -14.63 4.34 -0.93
N ASP A 6 -15.75 4.10 -0.23
CA ASP A 6 -16.03 4.55 1.16
C ASP A 6 -15.15 3.83 2.21
N ARG A 7 -14.08 3.19 1.73
CA ARG A 7 -13.21 2.31 2.50
C ARG A 7 -12.26 3.09 3.39
N ILE A 8 -12.13 2.63 4.63
CA ILE A 8 -11.14 3.14 5.57
C ILE A 8 -9.74 2.63 5.19
N PRO A 9 -8.64 3.31 5.60
CA PRO A 9 -7.29 2.91 5.23
C PRO A 9 -6.93 1.45 5.53
N GLN A 10 -7.51 0.86 6.58
CA GLN A 10 -7.26 -0.54 6.96
C GLN A 10 -7.75 -1.53 5.91
N GLU A 11 -8.87 -1.23 5.25
CA GLU A 11 -9.45 -2.10 4.22
C GLU A 11 -8.59 -2.12 2.96
N TRP A 12 -7.78 -1.08 2.71
CA TRP A 12 -6.91 -0.97 1.55
C TRP A 12 -5.57 -1.71 1.70
N ARG A 13 -5.22 -2.22 2.89
CA ARG A 13 -3.91 -2.81 3.14
C ARG A 13 -3.59 -3.98 2.21
N ASP A 14 -4.59 -4.80 1.91
CA ASP A 14 -4.39 -5.98 1.06
C ASP A 14 -4.17 -5.62 -0.41
N ASP A 15 -5.02 -4.76 -0.96
CA ASP A 15 -4.91 -4.30 -2.35
C ASP A 15 -3.62 -3.49 -2.55
N LEU A 16 -3.31 -2.61 -1.59
CA LEU A 16 -2.13 -1.76 -1.68
C LEU A 16 -0.85 -2.59 -1.60
N VAL A 17 -0.76 -3.58 -0.72
CA VAL A 17 0.46 -4.41 -0.64
C VAL A 17 0.64 -5.27 -1.88
N GLU A 18 -0.43 -5.75 -2.50
CA GLU A 18 -0.37 -6.47 -3.78
C GLU A 18 0.15 -5.58 -4.90
N ALA A 19 -0.35 -4.35 -5.01
CA ALA A 19 0.16 -3.36 -5.96
C ALA A 19 1.62 -2.98 -5.68
N ILE A 20 2.03 -2.85 -4.40
CA ILE A 20 3.41 -2.54 -4.02
C ILE A 20 4.37 -3.62 -4.52
N MET A 21 4.01 -4.91 -4.43
CA MET A 21 4.91 -6.01 -4.80
C MET A 21 5.42 -5.91 -6.25
N ILE A 22 4.57 -5.43 -7.18
CA ILE A 22 4.94 -5.25 -8.60
C ILE A 22 6.11 -4.26 -8.74
N HIS A 23 6.09 -3.16 -7.98
CA HIS A 23 7.13 -2.13 -8.00
C HIS A 23 8.33 -2.51 -7.13
N ALA A 24 8.07 -3.10 -5.96
CA ALA A 24 9.09 -3.44 -4.98
C ALA A 24 10.12 -4.46 -5.48
N ALA A 25 9.74 -5.31 -6.45
CA ALA A 25 10.67 -6.25 -7.08
C ALA A 25 11.85 -5.56 -7.79
N PHE A 26 11.67 -4.32 -8.25
CA PHE A 26 12.69 -3.55 -8.97
C PHE A 26 13.18 -2.33 -8.17
N ASP A 27 12.25 -1.59 -7.58
CA ASP A 27 12.54 -0.32 -6.89
C ASP A 27 12.82 -0.50 -5.38
N GLY A 28 12.62 -1.73 -4.87
CA GLY A 28 12.65 -2.03 -3.45
C GLY A 28 11.44 -1.48 -2.69
N TRP A 29 11.38 -1.81 -1.40
CA TRP A 29 10.32 -1.35 -0.49
C TRP A 29 10.59 0.09 -0.04
N THR A 30 10.23 1.05 -0.90
CA THR A 30 10.43 2.49 -0.69
C THR A 30 9.11 3.24 -0.68
N TRP A 31 9.08 4.44 -0.08
CA TRP A 31 7.93 5.33 -0.19
C TRP A 31 7.59 5.69 -1.65
N ALA A 32 8.58 5.75 -2.53
CA ALA A 32 8.36 5.99 -3.95
C ALA A 32 7.56 4.86 -4.60
N ALA A 33 7.96 3.60 -4.36
CA ALA A 33 7.23 2.41 -4.83
C ALA A 33 5.80 2.36 -4.27
N MET A 34 5.63 2.64 -2.96
CA MET A 34 4.31 2.67 -2.31
C MET A 34 3.39 3.75 -2.86
N ASN A 35 3.90 4.96 -3.07
CA ASN A 35 3.13 6.05 -3.64
C ASN A 35 2.77 5.80 -5.10
N ARG A 36 3.66 5.14 -5.85
CA ARG A 36 3.38 4.74 -7.23
C ARG A 36 2.25 3.71 -7.29
N ALA A 37 2.35 2.64 -6.50
CA ALA A 37 1.30 1.64 -6.34
C ALA A 37 -0.04 2.27 -5.94
N GLY A 38 -0.03 3.15 -4.93
CA GLY A 38 -1.24 3.85 -4.50
C GLY A 38 -1.84 4.74 -5.57
N THR A 39 -1.02 5.44 -6.38
CA THR A 39 -1.50 6.28 -7.48
C THR A 39 -2.22 5.43 -8.55
N GLU A 40 -1.71 4.24 -8.85
CA GLU A 40 -2.32 3.29 -9.78
C GLU A 40 -3.68 2.76 -9.25
N LEU A 41 -3.86 2.72 -7.93
CA LEU A 41 -5.12 2.41 -7.25
C LEU A 41 -6.03 3.64 -7.05
N GLY A 42 -5.64 4.83 -7.54
CA GLY A 42 -6.40 6.06 -7.38
C GLY A 42 -6.31 6.70 -5.98
N LEU A 43 -5.36 6.26 -5.15
CA LEU A 43 -5.13 6.79 -3.81
C LEU A 43 -4.19 7.99 -3.83
N THR A 44 -4.41 8.94 -2.93
CA THR A 44 -3.45 10.04 -2.70
C THR A 44 -2.26 9.55 -1.89
N GLN A 45 -1.10 10.20 -2.01
CA GLN A 45 0.09 9.90 -1.19
C GLN A 45 -0.18 10.04 0.31
N GLY A 46 -1.02 11.01 0.70
CA GLY A 46 -1.46 11.18 2.09
C GLY A 46 -2.27 9.96 2.56
N PHE A 47 -3.15 9.44 1.70
CA PHE A 47 -3.92 8.24 2.02
C PHE A 47 -3.04 6.99 2.09
N VAL A 48 -2.05 6.82 1.18
CA VAL A 48 -1.05 5.74 1.25
C VAL A 48 -0.31 5.73 2.59
N ARG A 49 0.05 6.91 3.11
CA ARG A 49 0.65 7.06 4.45
C ARG A 49 -0.30 6.68 5.58
N LEU A 50 -1.62 6.84 5.40
CA LEU A 50 -2.61 6.41 6.39
C LEU A 50 -2.83 4.89 6.36
N VAL A 51 -2.65 4.24 5.20
CA VAL A 51 -2.76 2.77 5.08
C VAL A 51 -1.60 2.08 5.81
N PHE A 52 -0.38 2.61 5.68
CA PHE A 52 0.84 2.12 6.34
C PHE A 52 1.65 3.25 7.00
N PRO A 53 1.25 3.75 8.19
CA PRO A 53 1.94 4.85 8.89
C PRO A 53 3.40 4.54 9.27
N GLY A 54 3.72 3.28 9.57
CA GLY A 54 5.07 2.77 9.79
C GLY A 54 5.88 2.57 8.51
N GLY A 55 5.28 2.86 7.35
CA GLY A 55 5.94 2.87 6.06
C GLY A 55 6.25 1.48 5.51
N PRO A 56 7.34 1.35 4.71
CA PRO A 56 7.61 0.12 3.98
C PRO A 56 7.80 -1.12 4.87
N LEU A 57 8.35 -0.96 6.08
CA LEU A 57 8.51 -2.08 7.01
C LEU A 57 7.16 -2.61 7.51
N GLU A 58 6.19 -1.74 7.79
CA GLU A 58 4.83 -2.17 8.17
C GLU A 58 4.15 -2.90 7.00
N ALA A 59 4.35 -2.43 5.76
CA ALA A 59 3.79 -3.08 4.58
C ALA A 59 4.40 -4.49 4.34
N ILE A 60 5.72 -4.65 4.56
CA ILE A 60 6.39 -5.96 4.53
C ILE A 60 5.83 -6.88 5.63
N ASP A 61 5.70 -6.38 6.87
CA ASP A 61 5.17 -7.16 7.98
C ASP A 61 3.75 -7.65 7.69
N HIS A 62 2.89 -6.78 7.15
CA HIS A 62 1.54 -7.13 6.70
C HIS A 62 1.55 -8.21 5.62
N MET A 63 2.41 -8.07 4.60
CA MET A 63 2.58 -9.08 3.55
C MET A 63 3.02 -10.44 4.12
N MET A 64 4.02 -10.44 5.01
CA MET A 64 4.55 -11.68 5.58
C MET A 64 3.52 -12.41 6.43
N ARG A 65 2.70 -11.68 7.20
CA ARG A 65 1.59 -12.28 7.97
C ARG A 65 0.59 -12.98 7.08
N ARG A 66 0.30 -12.44 5.89
CA ARG A 66 -0.63 -13.04 4.93
C ARG A 66 -0.10 -14.32 4.28
N LEU A 67 1.21 -14.45 4.10
CA LEU A 67 1.82 -15.64 3.49
C LEU A 67 1.86 -16.85 4.43
N ILE A 68 1.77 -16.62 5.75
CA ILE A 68 1.93 -17.64 6.79
C ILE A 68 0.57 -18.04 7.41
N ALA A 69 -0.50 -17.30 7.09
CA ALA A 69 -1.88 -17.58 7.52
C ALA A 69 -2.58 -18.57 6.57
#